data_AF-A0A4Y6UND6-F1
#
_entry.id   AF-A0A4Y6UND6-F1
#
_cell.length_a   1.000
_cell.length_b   1.000
_cell.length_c   1.000
_cell.angle_alpha   90.00
_cell.angle_beta   90.00
_cell.angle_gamma   90.00
#
_symmetry.space_group_name_H-M   'P 1'
#
loop_
_entity.id
_entity.type
_entity.pdbx_description
1 polymer ?
#
loop_
_entity_poly.entity_id
_entity_poly.type
_entity_poly.pdbx_seq_one_letter_code
_entity_poly.pdbx_strand_id
1 'polypeptide(L)'
;MRSSNKKTIPALILIGSFLSGCITHPQRTEGVPPSPNARLYTFLIAHGMVRGALITGRISPQNIQNVIILDHGAEQTALQAAQKQTPSAVKKADLSVEKLLNVISINK
;
A
#
# COMPACT_ATOMS: atom_id res chain seq x y z
N MET A 1 26.68 49.48 47.75
CA MET A 1 25.43 49.06 48.40
C MET A 1 24.65 48.14 47.46
N ARG A 2 24.24 46.99 47.99
CA ARG A 2 23.62 45.83 47.31
C ARG A 2 22.11 45.94 47.48
N SER A 3 21.34 45.89 46.38
CA SER A 3 19.89 45.66 46.41
C SER A 3 19.47 45.13 45.03
N SER A 4 19.49 43.81 44.80
CA SER A 4 18.38 42.87 45.02
C SER A 4 17.09 43.31 44.32
N ASN A 5 17.03 43.13 43.00
CA ASN A 5 15.78 43.26 42.24
C ASN A 5 15.31 41.86 41.83
N LYS A 6 14.43 41.28 42.65
CA LYS A 6 13.77 40.00 42.37
C LYS A 6 12.77 40.21 41.23
N LYS A 7 13.15 39.82 40.01
CA LYS A 7 12.19 39.70 38.90
C LYS A 7 11.54 38.32 38.99
N THR A 8 10.30 38.32 39.47
CA THR A 8 9.32 37.24 39.34
C THR A 8 9.19 36.85 37.87
N ILE A 9 9.66 35.66 37.51
CA ILE A 9 9.47 35.08 36.18
C ILE A 9 8.09 34.40 36.18
N PRO A 10 7.15 34.81 35.31
CA PRO A 10 5.80 34.31 35.31
C PRO A 10 5.74 32.83 34.91
N ALA A 11 4.97 32.07 35.69
CA ALA A 11 4.51 30.73 35.36
C ALA A 11 3.68 30.77 34.07
N LEU A 12 4.30 30.43 32.93
CA LEU A 12 3.62 30.29 31.65
C LEU A 12 4.24 29.16 30.82
N ILE A 13 4.23 27.93 31.34
CA ILE A 13 4.43 26.73 30.53
C ILE A 13 3.41 25.68 30.96
N LEU A 14 2.13 25.97 30.75
CA LEU A 14 1.02 25.01 30.97
C LEU A 14 -0.04 25.14 29.86
N ILE A 15 0.39 25.33 28.60
CA ILE A 15 -0.52 25.37 27.44
C ILE A 15 -0.06 24.41 26.31
N GLY A 16 1.04 23.68 26.49
CA GLY A 16 1.58 22.80 25.45
C GLY A 16 0.89 21.42 25.28
N SER A 17 -0.03 21.04 26.18
CA SER A 17 -0.49 19.65 26.26
C SER A 17 -1.76 19.30 25.46
N PHE A 18 -2.28 20.21 24.63
CA PHE A 18 -3.55 20.02 23.91
C PHE A 18 -3.45 19.77 22.40
N LEU A 19 -2.28 19.37 21.88
CA LEU A 19 -2.15 18.98 20.46
C LEU A 19 -1.77 17.51 20.19
N SER A 20 -1.68 16.66 21.21
CA SER A 20 -1.53 15.21 21.00
C SER A 20 -2.90 14.52 20.85
N GLY A 21 -3.79 15.06 20.02
CA GLY A 21 -4.85 14.27 19.43
C GLY A 21 -4.25 13.47 18.29
N CYS A 22 -3.70 12.29 18.56
CA CYS A 22 -3.41 11.32 17.51
C CYS A 22 -4.71 11.09 16.74
N ILE A 23 -4.73 11.52 15.48
CA ILE A 23 -5.82 11.20 14.54
C ILE A 23 -5.80 9.69 14.35
N THR A 24 -6.46 8.95 15.24
CA THR A 24 -6.99 7.62 14.97
C THR A 24 -8.34 7.82 14.28
N HIS A 25 -8.29 8.37 13.06
CA HIS A 25 -9.39 8.13 12.13
C HIS A 25 -9.07 6.80 11.46
N PRO A 26 -9.79 5.70 11.78
CA PRO A 26 -9.90 4.64 10.79
C PRO A 26 -10.54 5.33 9.59
N GLN A 27 -9.75 5.52 8.54
CA GLN A 27 -10.21 6.00 7.26
C GLN A 27 -11.16 4.92 6.71
N ARG A 28 -12.39 4.86 7.24
CA ARG A 28 -13.56 4.53 6.43
C ARG A 28 -13.56 5.64 5.41
N THR A 29 -12.92 5.37 4.28
CA THR A 29 -13.05 6.17 3.09
C THR A 29 -14.54 6.32 2.82
N GLU A 30 -15.12 7.45 3.21
CA GLU A 30 -16.27 8.03 2.52
C GLU A 30 -15.80 8.45 1.12
N GLY A 31 -15.35 7.46 0.37
CA GLY A 31 -14.88 7.57 -0.99
C GLY A 31 -15.78 6.72 -1.86
N VAL A 32 -15.95 7.15 -3.11
CA VAL A 32 -16.65 6.35 -4.12
C VAL A 32 -16.06 4.93 -4.08
N PRO A 33 -16.90 3.89 -3.89
CA PRO A 33 -16.40 2.53 -3.84
C PRO A 33 -15.64 2.24 -5.13
N PRO A 34 -14.43 1.65 -5.04
CA PRO A 34 -13.64 1.39 -6.23
C PRO A 34 -14.45 0.54 -7.21
N SER A 35 -14.36 0.89 -8.50
CA SER A 35 -15.05 0.17 -9.58
C SER A 35 -14.90 -1.34 -9.42
N PRO A 36 -15.95 -2.14 -9.71
CA PRO A 36 -15.85 -3.60 -9.72
C PRO A 36 -14.64 -4.12 -10.51
N ASN A 37 -14.26 -3.42 -11.59
CA ASN A 37 -13.15 -3.81 -12.46
C ASN A 37 -11.79 -3.24 -12.05
N ALA A 38 -11.71 -2.46 -10.97
CA ALA A 38 -10.46 -1.81 -10.56
C ALA A 38 -9.30 -2.80 -10.42
N ARG A 39 -9.55 -3.99 -9.86
CA ARG A 39 -8.52 -5.02 -9.64
C ARG A 39 -8.10 -5.72 -10.93
N LEU A 40 -9.00 -5.81 -11.91
CA LEU A 40 -8.66 -6.30 -13.24
C LEU A 40 -7.68 -5.33 -13.92
N TYR A 41 -7.93 -4.02 -13.82
CA TYR A 41 -6.99 -3.02 -14.33
C TYR A 41 -5.64 -3.06 -13.60
N THR A 42 -5.65 -3.22 -12.27
CA THR A 42 -4.42 -3.38 -11.48
C THR A 42 -3.63 -4.61 -11.95
N PHE A 43 -4.30 -5.74 -12.16
CA PHE A 43 -3.68 -6.95 -12.72
C PHE A 43 -3.05 -6.69 -14.09
N LEU A 44 -3.76 -6.05 -15.03
CA LEU A 44 -3.24 -5.77 -16.37
C LEU A 44 -1.98 -4.89 -16.33
N ILE A 45 -1.94 -3.91 -15.43
CA ILE A 45 -0.76 -3.07 -15.20
C ILE A 45 0.39 -3.92 -14.65
N ALA A 46 0.14 -4.76 -13.64
CA ALA A 46 1.13 -5.65 -13.04
C ALA A 46 1.70 -6.65 -14.05
N HIS A 47 0.84 -7.29 -14.84
CA HIS A 47 1.22 -8.17 -15.94
C HIS A 47 2.14 -7.46 -16.93
N GLY A 48 1.78 -6.23 -17.35
CA GLY A 48 2.61 -5.40 -18.23
C GLY A 48 3.99 -5.10 -17.65
N MET A 49 4.07 -4.78 -16.36
CA MET A 49 5.34 -4.55 -15.66
C MET A 49 6.22 -5.82 -15.64
N VAL A 50 5.63 -6.96 -15.30
CA VAL A 50 6.34 -8.25 -15.26
C VAL A 50 6.83 -8.66 -16.64
N ARG A 51 6.00 -8.53 -17.67
CA ARG A 51 6.39 -8.79 -19.06
C ARG A 51 7.55 -7.87 -19.49
N GLY A 52 7.49 -6.59 -19.13
CA GLY A 52 8.59 -5.66 -19.37
C GLY A 52 9.88 -6.07 -18.66
N ALA A 53 9.80 -6.51 -17.40
CA ALA A 53 10.93 -7.03 -16.66
C ALA A 53 11.52 -8.31 -17.29
N LEU A 54 10.67 -9.19 -17.81
CA LEU A 54 11.08 -10.40 -18.55
C LEU A 54 11.83 -10.03 -19.84
N ILE A 55 11.27 -9.14 -20.66
CA ILE A 55 11.87 -8.71 -21.93
C ILE A 55 13.21 -8.00 -21.71
N THR A 56 13.34 -7.23 -20.63
CA THR A 56 14.56 -6.49 -20.30
C THR A 56 15.61 -7.33 -19.55
N GLY A 57 15.38 -8.63 -19.39
CA GLY A 57 16.31 -9.54 -18.71
C GLY A 57 16.40 -9.35 -17.19
N ARG A 58 15.48 -8.58 -16.59
CA ARG A 58 15.41 -8.35 -15.13
C ARG A 58 14.79 -9.53 -14.38
N ILE A 59 14.31 -10.55 -15.08
CA ILE A 59 13.82 -11.80 -14.49
C ILE A 59 14.75 -12.91 -14.95
N SER A 60 15.36 -13.60 -13.99
CA SER A 60 16.26 -14.73 -14.28
C SER A 60 15.49 -15.88 -14.94
N PRO A 61 16.08 -16.61 -15.91
CA PRO A 61 15.41 -17.74 -16.57
C PRO A 61 14.84 -18.79 -15.61
N GLN A 62 15.52 -19.03 -14.48
CA GLN A 62 15.08 -19.98 -13.45
C GLN A 62 13.78 -19.54 -12.74
N ASN A 63 13.47 -18.25 -12.77
CA ASN A 63 12.29 -17.67 -12.13
C ASN A 63 11.07 -17.58 -13.08
N ILE A 64 11.24 -17.85 -14.39
CA ILE A 64 10.17 -17.71 -15.39
C ILE A 64 8.96 -18.59 -15.03
N GLN A 65 9.17 -19.83 -14.59
CA GLN A 65 8.06 -20.71 -14.21
C GLN A 65 7.28 -20.17 -13.01
N ASN A 66 7.98 -19.65 -12.00
CA ASN A 66 7.34 -19.02 -10.86
C ASN A 66 6.52 -17.78 -11.28
N VAL A 67 7.05 -16.97 -12.21
CA VAL A 67 6.32 -15.83 -12.78
C VAL A 67 5.02 -16.25 -13.44
N ILE A 68 5.05 -17.28 -14.29
CA ILE A 68 3.85 -17.78 -14.99
C ILE A 68 2.76 -18.20 -13.98
N ILE A 69 3.16 -18.93 -12.93
CA ILE A 69 2.24 -19.38 -11.88
C ILE A 69 1.62 -18.19 -11.14
N LEU A 70 2.45 -17.21 -10.76
CA LEU A 70 1.98 -16.02 -10.05
C LEU A 70 1.09 -15.12 -10.92
N ASP A 71 1.40 -14.99 -12.20
CA ASP A 71 0.66 -14.18 -13.16
C ASP A 71 -0.76 -14.75 -13.36
N HIS A 72 -0.86 -16.04 -13.65
CA HIS A 72 -2.14 -16.73 -13.79
C HIS A 72 -2.95 -16.72 -12.47
N GLY A 73 -2.28 -16.86 -11.32
CA GLY A 73 -2.93 -16.76 -10.01
C GLY A 73 -3.49 -15.35 -9.73
N ALA A 74 -2.76 -14.30 -10.12
CA ALA A 74 -3.22 -12.92 -10.03
C ALA A 74 -4.39 -12.64 -10.98
N GLU A 75 -4.35 -13.16 -12.21
CA GLU A 75 -5.46 -13.07 -13.17
C GLU A 75 -6.74 -13.66 -12.60
N GLN A 76 -6.68 -14.92 -12.15
CA GLN A 76 -7.84 -15.63 -11.62
C GLN A 76 -8.46 -14.91 -10.43
N THR A 77 -7.62 -14.42 -9.50
CA THR A 77 -8.11 -13.71 -8.32
C THR A 77 -8.67 -12.33 -8.66
N ALA A 78 -8.10 -11.62 -9.63
CA ALA A 78 -8.64 -10.35 -10.13
C ALA A 78 -10.01 -10.54 -10.80
N LEU A 79 -10.17 -11.57 -11.64
CA LEU A 79 -11.45 -11.94 -12.24
C LEU A 79 -12.50 -12.31 -11.17
N GLN A 80 -12.11 -13.10 -10.17
CA GLN A 80 -12.99 -13.44 -9.06
C GLN A 80 -13.40 -12.21 -8.24
N ALA A 81 -12.49 -11.26 -8.01
CA ALA A 81 -12.80 -10.02 -7.33
C ALA A 81 -13.80 -9.16 -8.12
N ALA A 82 -13.65 -9.08 -9.45
CA ALA A 82 -14.58 -8.36 -10.32
C ALA A 82 -15.99 -8.99 -10.33
N GLN A 83 -16.06 -10.33 -10.32
CA GLN A 83 -17.34 -11.05 -10.31
C GLN A 83 -18.04 -11.02 -8.95
N LYS A 84 -17.32 -11.32 -7.86
CA LYS A 84 -17.91 -11.53 -6.53
C LYS A 84 -18.05 -10.24 -5.73
N GLN A 85 -17.12 -9.29 -5.91
CA GLN A 85 -17.10 -8.00 -5.21
C GLN A 85 -17.17 -8.11 -3.67
N THR A 86 -16.75 -9.24 -3.11
CA THR A 86 -16.69 -9.45 -1.67
C THR A 86 -15.36 -8.97 -1.10
N PRO A 87 -15.30 -8.52 0.18
CA PRO A 87 -14.05 -8.11 0.82
C PRO A 87 -12.95 -9.18 0.78
N SER A 88 -13.33 -10.45 0.90
CA SER A 88 -12.40 -11.58 0.84
C SER A 88 -11.83 -11.80 -0.57
N ALA A 89 -12.65 -11.65 -1.61
CA ALA A 89 -12.18 -11.76 -2.99
C ALA A 89 -11.25 -10.59 -3.35
N VAL A 90 -11.61 -9.37 -2.94
CA VAL A 90 -10.78 -8.16 -3.11
C VAL A 90 -9.42 -8.35 -2.44
N LYS A 91 -9.39 -8.75 -1.16
CA LYS A 91 -8.13 -8.99 -0.44
C LYS A 91 -7.27 -10.06 -1.10
N LYS A 92 -7.87 -11.12 -1.64
CA LYS A 92 -7.13 -12.16 -2.37
C LYS A 92 -6.50 -11.61 -3.65
N ALA A 93 -7.22 -10.80 -4.42
CA ALA A 93 -6.67 -10.17 -5.62
C ALA A 93 -5.50 -9.26 -5.28
N ASP A 94 -5.65 -8.41 -4.26
CA ASP A 94 -4.59 -7.48 -3.83
C ASP A 94 -3.32 -8.24 -3.44
N LEU A 95 -3.43 -9.30 -2.63
CA LEU A 95 -2.30 -10.15 -2.23
C LEU A 95 -1.66 -10.90 -3.40
N SER A 96 -2.45 -11.39 -4.36
CA SER A 96 -1.90 -12.10 -5.52
C SER A 96 -1.14 -11.17 -6.45
N VAL A 97 -1.65 -9.96 -6.69
CA VAL A 97 -0.95 -8.93 -7.48
C VAL A 97 0.33 -8.49 -6.78
N GLU A 98 0.30 -8.31 -5.46
CA GLU A 98 1.51 -8.00 -4.68
C GLU A 98 2.59 -9.08 -4.85
N LYS A 99 2.21 -10.35 -4.73
CA LYS A 99 3.14 -11.48 -4.95
C LYS A 99 3.74 -11.47 -6.37
N LEU A 100 2.93 -11.17 -7.38
CA LEU A 100 3.39 -11.06 -8.76
C LEU A 100 4.43 -9.94 -8.92
N LEU A 101 4.15 -8.75 -8.37
CA LEU A 101 5.04 -7.60 -8.45
C LEU A 101 6.36 -7.80 -7.69
N ASN A 102 6.33 -8.55 -6.60
CA ASN A 102 7.53 -8.86 -5.82
C ASN A 102 8.58 -9.62 -6.65
N VAL A 103 8.20 -10.31 -7.73
CA VAL A 103 9.18 -10.97 -8.61
C VAL A 103 10.11 -9.98 -9.30
N ILE A 104 9.65 -8.74 -9.54
CA ILE A 104 10.46 -7.68 -10.16
C ILE A 104 11.34 -6.99 -9.11
N SER A 105 10.88 -6.91 -7.86
CA SER A 105 11.56 -6.20 -6.77
C SER A 105 12.80 -6.92 -6.22
N ILE A 106 12.98 -8.21 -6.49
CA ILE A 106 14.06 -9.04 -5.92
C ILE A 106 15.45 -8.73 -6.54
N ASN A 107 15.53 -8.00 -7.65
CA ASN A 107 16.79 -7.70 -8.35
C ASN A 107 17.33 -6.26 -8.11
N LYS A 108 16.95 -5.62 -7.00
CA LYS A 108 17.59 -4.39 -6.51
C LYS A 108 18.49 -4.72 -5.32
#